data_AF-A0A7H4Q329-F1
#
_entry.id   AF-A0A7H4Q329-F1
#
_cell.length_a   1.000
_cell.length_b   1.000
_cell.length_c   1.000
_cell.angle_alpha   90.00
_cell.angle_beta   90.00
_cell.angle_gamma   90.00
#
_symmetry.space_group_name_H-M   'P 1'
#
loop_
_entity.id
_entity.type
_entity.pdbx_description
1 polymer ?
#
loop_
_entity_poly.entity_id
_entity_poly.type
_entity_poly.pdbx_seq_one_letter_code
_entity_poly.pdbx_strand_id
1 'polypeptide(L)'
;MVFRNIFTGWIVIACATLAASPVCADPLHDAPVGPLGSAHVAPIVLDDAYLPTVPASLNEQIIRIPADASGSITLETTIYKPDGAGPFPMIVFNHGKIHGDPRTQERSDPLPLAREFVRRGYVVVAPNRRGFAESGGNYEQDGCDVARNGLGQAADVAATVNFMSKMPYVDATHIVVSGTSHGGLATIAYGSEAASGVRALINFSGGLRQDSCTDWQGNLTQAFGDYAEKTHVPSLWLYGDNDSIWPSALIGKMYTAYVAHGASAKMVDFGAYKNDAHRLVGDRDGVRVWWPAVEAFLARVGMPTGVQYRVNDPAPPKPTGFASIDAVDAVPFLDEAGRNGYRNFLHQYPSRAFAVSDSGSWSWAEGGDNPMSVAVANCQKHSEDACRLYAVNEAVVWKGSADTLTAEGAGDSAAEGKGALAAR
;
A
#
# COMPACT_ATOMS: atom_id res chain seq x y z
N MET A 1 57.04 -51.07 -64.52
CA MET A 1 56.95 -49.61 -64.61
C MET A 1 55.79 -49.13 -63.73
N VAL A 2 56.13 -48.58 -62.56
CA VAL A 2 55.82 -47.21 -62.07
C VAL A 2 54.40 -46.97 -61.50
N PHE A 3 54.28 -47.21 -60.18
CA PHE A 3 53.91 -46.32 -59.06
C PHE A 3 52.70 -45.33 -59.03
N ARG A 4 52.09 -45.32 -57.81
CA ARG A 4 51.40 -44.24 -57.01
C ARG A 4 49.91 -44.00 -57.30
N ASN A 5 49.01 -43.69 -56.35
CA ASN A 5 49.03 -43.64 -54.89
C ASN A 5 47.57 -43.60 -54.36
N ILE A 6 47.36 -44.28 -53.22
CA ILE A 6 46.43 -44.14 -52.08
C ILE A 6 45.57 -42.85 -52.01
N PHE A 7 44.27 -42.96 -51.65
CA PHE A 7 43.69 -42.40 -50.40
C PHE A 7 42.24 -42.86 -50.11
N THR A 8 42.08 -43.38 -48.90
CA THR A 8 40.87 -43.82 -48.20
C THR A 8 40.13 -42.60 -47.63
N GLY A 9 38.81 -42.52 -47.82
CA GLY A 9 37.95 -41.50 -47.20
C GLY A 9 36.78 -42.15 -46.48
N TRP A 10 36.84 -42.17 -45.14
CA TRP A 10 35.73 -42.55 -44.26
C TRP A 10 34.76 -41.37 -44.14
N ILE A 11 33.47 -41.61 -44.37
CA ILE A 11 32.41 -40.62 -44.13
C ILE A 11 32.07 -40.64 -42.64
N VAL A 12 32.41 -39.56 -41.95
CA VAL A 12 31.94 -39.25 -40.59
C VAL A 12 30.52 -38.72 -40.68
N ILE A 13 29.55 -39.45 -40.11
CA ILE A 13 28.19 -38.97 -39.88
C ILE A 13 28.25 -38.06 -38.65
N ALA A 14 28.14 -36.75 -38.86
CA ALA A 14 28.00 -35.77 -37.79
C ALA A 14 26.54 -35.74 -37.30
N CYS A 15 26.30 -36.26 -36.10
CA CYS A 15 25.09 -35.96 -35.33
C CYS A 15 25.11 -34.48 -34.95
N ALA A 16 24.21 -33.69 -35.54
CA ALA A 16 23.93 -32.33 -35.08
C ALA A 16 23.13 -32.42 -33.78
N THR A 17 23.79 -32.18 -32.65
CA THR A 17 23.13 -31.90 -31.38
C THR A 17 22.49 -30.52 -31.46
N LEU A 18 21.15 -30.46 -31.41
CA LEU A 18 20.41 -29.23 -31.18
C LEU A 18 20.70 -28.76 -29.76
N ALA A 19 21.60 -27.79 -29.62
CA ALA A 19 21.77 -27.05 -28.38
C ALA A 19 20.56 -26.09 -28.25
N ALA A 20 19.66 -26.40 -27.33
CA ALA A 20 18.64 -25.45 -26.91
C ALA A 20 19.33 -24.31 -26.14
N SER A 21 19.31 -23.11 -26.72
CA SER A 21 19.71 -21.89 -26.01
C SER A 21 18.74 -21.65 -24.86
N PRO A 22 19.20 -21.24 -23.66
CA PRO A 22 18.30 -20.78 -22.62
C PRO A 22 17.66 -19.49 -23.12
N VAL A 23 16.33 -19.46 -23.16
CA VAL A 23 15.58 -18.22 -23.38
C VAL A 23 15.76 -17.38 -22.11
N CYS A 24 16.68 -16.43 -22.14
CA CYS A 24 16.71 -15.35 -21.17
C CYS A 24 15.40 -14.56 -21.33
N ALA A 25 14.58 -14.50 -20.29
CA ALA A 25 13.48 -13.56 -20.25
C ALA A 25 14.07 -12.15 -20.21
N ASP A 26 13.81 -11.36 -21.25
CA ASP A 26 14.17 -9.94 -21.23
C ASP A 26 13.46 -9.24 -20.06
N PRO A 27 14.09 -8.26 -19.40
CA PRO A 27 13.40 -7.34 -18.51
C PRO A 27 12.15 -6.79 -19.20
N LEU A 28 11.09 -6.49 -18.44
CA LEU A 28 9.84 -5.95 -18.97
C LEU A 28 10.07 -4.56 -19.61
N HIS A 29 10.57 -4.54 -20.85
CA HIS A 29 10.70 -3.34 -21.65
C HIS A 29 9.33 -2.87 -22.10
N ASP A 30 9.15 -1.56 -22.19
CA ASP A 30 7.94 -0.99 -22.76
C ASP A 30 7.93 -1.26 -24.27
N ALA A 31 6.91 -1.98 -24.73
CA ALA A 31 6.74 -2.22 -26.17
C ALA A 31 6.49 -0.87 -26.88
N PRO A 32 7.10 -0.64 -28.06
CA PRO A 32 6.84 0.56 -28.83
C PRO A 32 5.36 0.64 -29.21
N VAL A 33 4.76 1.81 -28.98
CA VAL A 33 3.36 2.09 -29.26
C VAL A 33 3.12 1.96 -30.76
N GLY A 34 2.40 0.92 -31.17
CA GLY A 34 2.00 0.72 -32.57
C GLY A 34 1.07 1.85 -33.07
N PRO A 35 0.82 1.95 -34.39
CA PRO A 35 0.08 3.06 -35.01
C PRO A 35 -1.38 3.25 -34.54
N LEU A 36 -1.90 2.35 -33.71
CA LEU A 36 -3.20 2.48 -33.04
C LEU A 36 -3.14 3.17 -31.67
N GLY A 37 -1.96 3.35 -31.07
CA GLY A 37 -1.82 4.01 -29.77
C GLY A 37 -1.74 5.55 -29.83
N SER A 38 -2.01 6.13 -31.00
CA SER A 38 -2.07 7.59 -31.22
C SER A 38 -3.50 8.10 -31.47
N ALA A 39 -4.51 7.23 -31.37
CA ALA A 39 -5.90 7.66 -31.48
C ALA A 39 -6.34 8.39 -30.20
N HIS A 40 -6.43 9.72 -30.25
CA HIS A 40 -7.14 10.50 -29.25
C HIS A 40 -8.65 10.29 -29.40
N VAL A 41 -9.15 9.17 -28.88
CA VAL A 41 -10.58 8.98 -28.63
C VAL A 41 -10.87 9.73 -27.34
N ALA A 42 -11.73 10.75 -27.39
CA ALA A 42 -12.27 11.33 -26.17
C ALA A 42 -12.95 10.20 -25.37
N PRO A 43 -12.54 9.92 -24.12
CA PRO A 43 -13.23 8.92 -23.32
C PRO A 43 -14.70 9.32 -23.26
N ILE A 44 -15.59 8.42 -23.67
CA ILE A 44 -17.00 8.58 -23.36
C ILE A 44 -17.06 8.46 -21.83
N VAL A 45 -17.19 9.59 -21.14
CA VAL A 45 -17.44 9.62 -19.70
C VAL A 45 -18.90 9.18 -19.53
N LEU A 46 -19.11 7.87 -19.51
CA LEU A 46 -20.33 7.32 -18.94
C LEU A 46 -20.29 7.66 -17.45
N ASP A 47 -21.34 8.32 -16.96
CA ASP A 47 -21.51 8.53 -15.53
C ASP A 47 -21.60 7.15 -14.86
N ASP A 48 -20.72 6.87 -13.91
CA ASP A 48 -20.66 5.63 -13.12
C ASP A 48 -21.93 5.43 -12.25
N ALA A 49 -22.93 6.32 -12.35
CA ALA A 49 -24.20 6.23 -11.65
C ALA A 49 -24.96 4.91 -11.83
N TYR A 50 -24.70 4.14 -12.90
CA TYR A 50 -25.31 2.83 -13.12
C TYR A 50 -24.61 1.68 -12.38
N LEU A 51 -23.40 1.91 -11.84
CA LEU A 51 -22.66 0.87 -11.14
C LEU A 51 -23.25 0.57 -9.75
N PRO A 52 -23.21 -0.70 -9.30
CA PRO A 52 -23.56 -1.05 -7.93
C PRO A 52 -22.71 -0.26 -6.93
N THR A 53 -23.34 0.15 -5.84
CA THR A 53 -22.71 1.00 -4.82
C THR A 53 -22.27 0.18 -3.62
N VAL A 54 -21.02 0.30 -3.24
CA VAL A 54 -20.43 -0.28 -2.03
C VAL A 54 -20.34 0.81 -0.95
N PRO A 55 -20.68 0.54 0.32
CA PRO A 55 -20.57 1.52 1.40
C PRO A 55 -19.12 1.98 1.61
N ALA A 56 -18.95 3.12 2.31
CA ALA A 56 -17.62 3.67 2.61
C ALA A 56 -16.78 2.74 3.50
N SER A 57 -17.44 1.86 4.26
CA SER A 57 -16.79 0.80 5.04
C SER A 57 -16.32 -0.39 4.19
N LEU A 58 -16.56 -0.39 2.86
CA LEU A 58 -16.12 -1.43 1.93
C LEU A 58 -16.55 -2.86 2.31
N ASN A 59 -17.70 -2.97 2.99
CA ASN A 59 -18.18 -4.21 3.61
C ASN A 59 -17.11 -4.92 4.46
N GLU A 60 -16.38 -4.14 5.28
CA GLU A 60 -15.31 -4.65 6.13
C GLU A 60 -15.76 -5.83 6.99
N GLN A 61 -14.90 -6.85 7.05
CA GLN A 61 -15.01 -7.98 7.97
C GLN A 61 -13.68 -8.25 8.63
N ILE A 62 -13.72 -8.66 9.90
CA ILE A 62 -12.55 -9.16 10.62
C ILE A 62 -12.75 -10.65 10.85
N ILE A 63 -11.81 -11.45 10.37
CA ILE A 63 -11.80 -12.90 10.55
C ILE A 63 -10.48 -13.36 11.16
N ARG A 64 -10.44 -14.64 11.54
CA ARG A 64 -9.21 -15.31 12.00
C ARG A 64 -8.84 -16.43 11.04
N ILE A 65 -7.66 -16.35 10.44
CA ILE A 65 -7.14 -17.35 9.49
C ILE A 65 -6.13 -18.26 10.20
N PRO A 66 -6.27 -19.60 10.12
CA PRO A 66 -5.25 -20.52 10.63
C PRO A 66 -3.89 -20.32 9.91
N ALA A 67 -2.82 -20.09 10.67
CA ALA A 67 -1.46 -19.89 10.15
C ALA A 67 -0.63 -21.19 10.15
N ASP A 68 -1.05 -22.18 10.93
CA ASP A 68 -0.38 -23.46 11.09
C ASP A 68 -1.36 -24.63 10.91
N ALA A 69 -0.81 -25.82 10.62
CA ALA A 69 -1.62 -27.00 10.35
C ALA A 69 -2.51 -27.42 11.53
N SER A 70 -2.10 -27.09 12.76
CA SER A 70 -2.88 -27.40 13.96
C SER A 70 -4.02 -26.40 14.23
N GLY A 71 -3.98 -25.22 13.59
CA GLY A 71 -4.91 -24.11 13.85
C GLY A 71 -4.69 -23.42 15.20
N SER A 72 -3.58 -23.72 15.89
CA SER A 72 -3.22 -23.10 17.17
C SER A 72 -2.82 -21.63 17.04
N ILE A 73 -2.25 -21.27 15.88
CA ILE A 73 -1.90 -19.90 15.54
C ILE A 73 -2.94 -19.39 14.55
N THR A 74 -3.58 -18.27 14.88
CA THR A 74 -4.52 -17.60 13.98
C THR A 74 -4.09 -16.17 13.71
N LEU A 75 -4.24 -15.73 12.46
CA LEU A 75 -3.97 -14.38 12.00
C LEU A 75 -5.26 -13.57 12.05
N GLU A 76 -5.26 -12.46 12.78
CA GLU A 76 -6.31 -11.45 12.63
C GLU A 76 -6.22 -10.89 11.21
N THR A 77 -7.32 -10.93 10.46
CA THR A 77 -7.33 -10.56 9.05
C THR A 77 -8.52 -9.67 8.74
N THR A 78 -8.23 -8.49 8.19
CA THR A 78 -9.24 -7.58 7.67
C THR A 78 -9.56 -7.94 6.22
N ILE A 79 -10.84 -8.00 5.88
CA ILE A 79 -11.34 -8.27 4.53
C ILE A 79 -12.23 -7.13 4.09
N TYR A 80 -12.01 -6.63 2.88
CA TYR A 80 -12.94 -5.75 2.17
C TYR A 80 -13.45 -6.46 0.94
N LYS A 81 -14.75 -6.32 0.69
CA LYS A 81 -15.41 -7.14 -0.32
C LYS A 81 -16.48 -6.34 -1.09
N PRO A 82 -16.47 -6.39 -2.43
CA PRO A 82 -17.56 -5.84 -3.23
C PRO A 82 -18.86 -6.63 -3.04
N ASP A 83 -19.99 -5.98 -3.28
CA ASP A 83 -21.28 -6.67 -3.24
C ASP A 83 -21.42 -7.69 -4.38
N GLY A 84 -21.95 -8.87 -4.06
CA GLY A 84 -22.22 -9.92 -5.04
C GLY A 84 -21.70 -11.31 -4.63
N ALA A 85 -21.99 -12.29 -5.48
CA ALA A 85 -21.65 -13.69 -5.23
C ALA A 85 -20.19 -14.05 -5.55
N GLY A 86 -19.51 -13.25 -6.38
CA GLY A 86 -18.21 -13.59 -6.96
C GLY A 86 -18.33 -14.60 -8.11
N PRO A 87 -17.25 -15.35 -8.43
CA PRO A 87 -15.94 -15.27 -7.80
C PRO A 87 -15.24 -13.95 -8.14
N PHE A 88 -14.57 -13.36 -7.15
CA PHE A 88 -13.86 -12.10 -7.27
C PHE A 88 -12.35 -12.35 -7.34
N PRO A 89 -11.59 -11.64 -8.19
CA PRO A 89 -10.14 -11.61 -8.06
C PRO A 89 -9.75 -11.15 -6.64
N MET A 90 -8.59 -11.59 -6.16
CA MET A 90 -8.13 -11.29 -4.81
C MET A 90 -6.83 -10.49 -4.84
N ILE A 91 -6.71 -9.53 -3.92
CA ILE A 91 -5.43 -8.95 -3.55
C ILE A 91 -5.15 -9.17 -2.05
N VAL A 92 -3.99 -9.72 -1.73
CA VAL A 92 -3.47 -9.78 -0.36
C VAL A 92 -2.57 -8.56 -0.14
N PHE A 93 -2.77 -7.82 0.95
CA PHE A 93 -1.94 -6.67 1.32
C PHE A 93 -1.21 -6.93 2.66
N ASN A 94 0.12 -6.93 2.59
CA ASN A 94 1.00 -7.18 3.73
C ASN A 94 1.47 -5.86 4.34
N HIS A 95 1.13 -5.64 5.62
CA HIS A 95 1.54 -4.45 6.37
C HIS A 95 3.06 -4.37 6.58
N GLY A 96 3.56 -3.15 6.78
CA GLY A 96 4.95 -2.90 7.20
C GLY A 96 5.20 -3.26 8.66
N LYS A 97 6.33 -2.80 9.21
CA LYS A 97 6.64 -2.92 10.64
C LYS A 97 7.19 -1.59 11.12
N ILE A 98 6.59 -1.05 12.18
CA ILE A 98 7.15 0.12 12.88
C ILE A 98 8.02 -0.33 14.07
N HIS A 99 8.86 0.57 14.58
CA HIS A 99 9.65 0.30 15.79
C HIS A 99 8.75 0.08 17.01
N GLY A 100 9.21 -0.74 17.95
CA GLY A 100 8.46 -1.12 19.15
C GLY A 100 7.98 -2.56 19.10
N ASP A 101 7.09 -2.90 20.03
CA ASP A 101 6.49 -4.24 20.12
C ASP A 101 5.50 -4.47 18.95
N PRO A 102 5.70 -5.48 18.09
CA PRO A 102 4.74 -5.86 17.06
C PRO A 102 3.31 -6.09 17.57
N ARG A 103 3.15 -6.55 18.82
CA ARG A 103 1.83 -6.79 19.43
C ARG A 103 1.05 -5.53 19.73
N THR A 104 1.72 -4.40 19.91
CA THR A 104 1.06 -3.11 20.17
C THR A 104 0.80 -2.32 18.89
N GLN A 105 1.16 -2.86 17.72
CA GLN A 105 0.88 -2.24 16.44
C GLN A 105 -0.58 -2.45 16.07
N GLU A 106 -1.13 -1.49 15.31
CA GLU A 106 -2.53 -1.53 14.90
C GLU A 106 -2.80 -2.69 13.91
N ARG A 107 -4.08 -3.06 13.85
CA ARG A 107 -4.62 -3.96 12.82
C ARG A 107 -4.28 -3.43 11.42
N SER A 108 -3.97 -4.32 10.49
CA SER A 108 -3.73 -3.98 9.09
C SER A 108 -5.02 -3.48 8.45
N ASP A 109 -5.01 -2.21 8.03
CA ASP A 109 -6.19 -1.47 7.56
C ASP A 109 -5.84 -0.57 6.35
N PRO A 110 -5.58 -1.16 5.16
CA PRO A 110 -5.08 -0.42 3.99
C PRO A 110 -6.20 0.26 3.18
N LEU A 111 -7.04 1.10 3.80
CA LEU A 111 -8.24 1.67 3.15
C LEU A 111 -8.01 2.30 1.77
N PRO A 112 -6.97 3.14 1.54
CA PRO A 112 -6.75 3.74 0.22
C PRO A 112 -6.56 2.70 -0.88
N LEU A 113 -5.76 1.68 -0.62
CA LEU A 113 -5.56 0.55 -1.53
C LEU A 113 -6.85 -0.28 -1.65
N ALA A 114 -7.47 -0.61 -0.51
CA ALA A 114 -8.66 -1.45 -0.47
C ALA A 114 -9.78 -0.88 -1.33
N ARG A 115 -10.03 0.42 -1.20
CA ARG A 115 -11.02 1.14 -2.01
C ARG A 115 -10.75 1.06 -3.50
N GLU A 116 -9.51 1.28 -3.92
CA GLU A 116 -9.16 1.28 -5.35
C GLU A 116 -9.37 -0.10 -5.98
N PHE A 117 -9.06 -1.17 -5.24
CA PHE A 117 -9.26 -2.55 -5.67
C PHE A 117 -10.72 -3.01 -5.57
N VAL A 118 -11.45 -2.67 -4.51
CA VAL A 118 -12.89 -2.98 -4.37
C VAL A 118 -13.70 -2.32 -5.48
N ARG A 119 -13.36 -1.08 -5.89
CA ARG A 119 -13.99 -0.41 -7.05
C ARG A 119 -13.84 -1.21 -8.35
N ARG A 120 -12.85 -2.11 -8.44
CA ARG A 120 -12.57 -2.99 -9.60
C ARG A 120 -13.03 -4.43 -9.38
N GLY A 121 -13.81 -4.66 -8.32
CA GLY A 121 -14.39 -5.96 -8.03
C GLY A 121 -13.44 -6.94 -7.36
N TYR A 122 -12.40 -6.46 -6.68
CA TYR A 122 -11.49 -7.33 -5.92
C TYR A 122 -11.95 -7.53 -4.48
N VAL A 123 -11.75 -8.74 -3.97
CA VAL A 123 -11.64 -8.96 -2.52
C VAL A 123 -10.24 -8.55 -2.09
N VAL A 124 -10.17 -7.70 -1.07
CA VAL A 124 -8.91 -7.25 -0.47
C VAL A 124 -8.76 -7.94 0.87
N VAL A 125 -7.62 -8.59 1.09
CA VAL A 125 -7.33 -9.37 2.29
C VAL A 125 -6.06 -8.82 2.94
N ALA A 126 -6.17 -8.31 4.15
CA ALA A 126 -5.08 -7.68 4.87
C ALA A 126 -4.83 -8.43 6.18
N PRO A 127 -4.02 -9.51 6.17
CA PRO A 127 -3.67 -10.23 7.39
C PRO A 127 -2.69 -9.41 8.23
N ASN A 128 -2.87 -9.39 9.54
CA ASN A 128 -1.78 -9.16 10.47
C ASN A 128 -0.95 -10.45 10.55
N ARG A 129 0.34 -10.38 10.24
CA ARG A 129 1.24 -11.54 10.30
C ARG A 129 1.41 -11.99 11.76
N ARG A 130 1.90 -13.22 11.97
CA ARG A 130 2.04 -13.80 13.31
C ARG A 130 2.83 -12.88 14.24
N GLY A 131 2.35 -12.78 15.48
CA GLY A 131 2.94 -11.90 16.49
C GLY A 131 2.68 -10.40 16.32
N PHE A 132 1.89 -9.97 15.33
CA PHE A 132 1.42 -8.58 15.21
C PHE A 132 -0.01 -8.40 15.68
N ALA A 133 -0.31 -7.25 16.28
CA ALA A 133 -1.65 -6.90 16.77
C ALA A 133 -2.26 -8.07 17.58
N GLU A 134 -3.51 -8.44 17.27
CA GLU A 134 -4.22 -9.54 17.92
C GLU A 134 -3.93 -10.92 17.30
N SER A 135 -2.96 -11.03 16.38
CA SER A 135 -2.58 -12.34 15.81
C SER A 135 -1.81 -13.19 16.82
N GLY A 136 -2.04 -14.50 16.74
CA GLY A 136 -1.33 -15.49 17.56
C GLY A 136 0.14 -15.63 17.19
N GLY A 137 0.85 -16.50 17.91
CA GLY A 137 2.28 -16.77 17.67
C GLY A 137 3.19 -15.61 18.08
N ASN A 138 4.46 -15.69 17.70
CA ASN A 138 5.45 -14.66 18.02
C ASN A 138 6.07 -14.11 16.74
N TYR A 139 6.44 -12.83 16.78
CA TYR A 139 7.23 -12.23 15.74
C TYR A 139 8.67 -12.75 15.82
N GLU A 140 9.15 -13.34 14.74
CA GLU A 140 10.53 -13.78 14.60
C GLU A 140 11.31 -12.72 13.81
N GLN A 141 12.42 -12.23 14.38
CA GLN A 141 13.29 -11.22 13.76
C GLN A 141 14.41 -11.85 12.92
N ASP A 142 14.75 -13.12 13.18
CA ASP A 142 15.85 -13.90 12.56
C ASP A 142 17.24 -13.24 12.58
N GLY A 143 17.48 -12.34 13.54
CA GLY A 143 18.78 -11.68 13.68
C GLY A 143 19.16 -10.91 12.41
N CYS A 144 20.36 -11.18 11.87
CA CYS A 144 20.87 -10.54 10.66
C CYS A 144 20.53 -11.28 9.35
N ASP A 145 19.76 -12.38 9.43
CA ASP A 145 19.34 -13.17 8.27
C ASP A 145 18.01 -12.64 7.73
N VAL A 146 18.11 -11.63 6.85
CA VAL A 146 16.96 -11.00 6.23
C VAL A 146 16.21 -11.97 5.31
N ALA A 147 16.94 -12.87 4.63
CA ALA A 147 16.37 -13.85 3.71
C ALA A 147 15.41 -14.79 4.45
N ARG A 148 15.87 -15.40 5.54
CA ARG A 148 15.06 -16.23 6.41
C ARG A 148 13.89 -15.48 7.02
N ASN A 149 14.11 -14.23 7.43
CA ASN A 149 13.03 -13.42 7.96
C ASN A 149 11.88 -13.24 6.96
N GLY A 150 12.19 -12.80 5.74
CA GLY A 150 11.16 -12.60 4.73
C GLY A 150 10.41 -13.89 4.39
N LEU A 151 11.09 -15.05 4.35
CA LEU A 151 10.44 -16.36 4.16
C LEU A 151 9.54 -16.77 5.33
N GLY A 152 9.98 -16.53 6.57
CA GLY A 152 9.14 -16.76 7.75
C GLY A 152 7.85 -15.93 7.74
N GLN A 153 7.95 -14.69 7.25
CA GLN A 153 6.79 -13.81 7.04
C GLN A 153 5.94 -14.24 5.84
N ALA A 154 6.56 -14.71 4.75
CA ALA A 154 5.89 -15.22 3.57
C ALA A 154 5.01 -16.44 3.86
N ALA A 155 5.38 -17.27 4.84
CA ALA A 155 4.58 -18.41 5.26
C ALA A 155 3.17 -18.02 5.74
N ASP A 156 3.02 -16.86 6.41
CA ASP A 156 1.70 -16.32 6.80
C ASP A 156 0.90 -15.80 5.60
N VAL A 157 1.60 -15.24 4.61
CA VAL A 157 1.01 -14.84 3.32
C VAL A 157 0.49 -16.08 2.59
N ALA A 158 1.29 -17.15 2.53
CA ALA A 158 0.90 -18.42 1.94
C ALA A 158 -0.32 -19.03 2.64
N ALA A 159 -0.35 -19.03 3.98
CA ALA A 159 -1.50 -19.50 4.75
C ALA A 159 -2.78 -18.69 4.42
N THR A 160 -2.65 -17.36 4.32
CA THR A 160 -3.73 -16.45 3.94
C THR A 160 -4.26 -16.75 2.54
N VAL A 161 -3.37 -16.84 1.54
CA VAL A 161 -3.75 -17.16 0.15
C VAL A 161 -4.44 -18.53 0.09
N ASN A 162 -3.88 -19.55 0.75
CA ASN A 162 -4.42 -20.91 0.75
C ASN A 162 -5.79 -21.02 1.42
N PHE A 163 -6.03 -20.26 2.49
CA PHE A 163 -7.32 -20.22 3.17
C PHE A 163 -8.36 -19.50 2.31
N MET A 164 -8.03 -18.30 1.82
CA MET A 164 -8.96 -17.47 1.07
C MET A 164 -9.31 -18.05 -0.30
N SER A 165 -8.39 -18.77 -0.94
CA SER A 165 -8.64 -19.47 -2.22
C SER A 165 -9.70 -20.57 -2.12
N LYS A 166 -10.10 -20.98 -0.91
CA LYS A 166 -11.17 -21.95 -0.67
C LYS A 166 -12.54 -21.28 -0.48
N MET A 167 -12.58 -19.96 -0.37
CA MET A 167 -13.84 -19.23 -0.21
C MET A 167 -14.61 -19.27 -1.54
N PRO A 168 -15.92 -19.55 -1.53
CA PRO A 168 -16.70 -19.72 -2.76
C PRO A 168 -16.82 -18.45 -3.60
N TYR A 169 -16.54 -17.28 -3.00
CA TYR A 169 -16.58 -15.99 -3.67
C TYR A 169 -15.20 -15.50 -4.13
N VAL A 170 -14.13 -16.28 -3.98
CA VAL A 170 -12.77 -15.93 -4.42
C VAL A 170 -12.41 -16.67 -5.69
N ASP A 171 -11.90 -15.95 -6.67
CA ASP A 171 -11.24 -16.51 -7.85
C ASP A 171 -9.81 -16.89 -7.51
N ALA A 172 -9.60 -18.19 -7.28
CA ALA A 172 -8.29 -18.75 -6.94
C ALA A 172 -7.28 -18.74 -8.09
N THR A 173 -7.61 -18.19 -9.27
CA THR A 173 -6.73 -18.12 -10.44
C THR A 173 -6.30 -16.69 -10.81
N HIS A 174 -6.84 -15.68 -10.13
CA HIS A 174 -6.56 -14.26 -10.32
C HIS A 174 -6.20 -13.61 -8.97
N ILE A 175 -4.99 -13.89 -8.50
CA ILE A 175 -4.49 -13.42 -7.20
C ILE A 175 -3.32 -12.46 -7.39
N VAL A 176 -3.36 -11.36 -6.67
CA VAL A 176 -2.25 -10.40 -6.51
C VAL A 176 -1.79 -10.46 -5.06
N VAL A 177 -0.49 -10.42 -4.83
CA VAL A 177 0.06 -10.20 -3.50
C VAL A 177 0.83 -8.90 -3.51
N SER A 178 0.59 -8.07 -2.51
CA SER A 178 1.19 -6.75 -2.39
C SER A 178 1.60 -6.48 -0.96
N GLY A 179 2.51 -5.54 -0.76
CA GLY A 179 2.87 -5.12 0.58
C GLY A 179 3.74 -3.89 0.60
N THR A 180 3.84 -3.30 1.79
CA THR A 180 4.64 -2.12 2.03
C THR A 180 5.76 -2.37 3.02
N SER A 181 6.93 -1.76 2.84
CA SER A 181 8.04 -1.84 3.80
C SER A 181 8.38 -3.31 4.13
N HIS A 182 8.32 -3.72 5.40
CA HIS A 182 8.53 -5.13 5.78
C HIS A 182 7.54 -6.10 5.08
N GLY A 183 6.31 -5.67 4.82
CA GLY A 183 5.35 -6.44 4.05
C GLY A 183 5.68 -6.51 2.55
N GLY A 184 6.40 -5.51 2.01
CA GLY A 184 6.97 -5.56 0.66
C GLY A 184 8.07 -6.60 0.54
N LEU A 185 8.94 -6.71 1.55
CA LEU A 185 9.92 -7.81 1.65
C LEU A 185 9.20 -9.18 1.68
N ALA A 186 8.20 -9.34 2.56
CA ALA A 186 7.43 -10.58 2.66
C ALA A 186 6.72 -10.94 1.35
N THR A 187 6.21 -9.93 0.63
CA THR A 187 5.57 -10.11 -0.69
C THR A 187 6.55 -10.65 -1.72
N ILE A 188 7.76 -10.09 -1.78
CA ILE A 188 8.78 -10.55 -2.72
C ILE A 188 9.35 -11.93 -2.32
N ALA A 189 9.52 -12.19 -1.02
CA ALA A 189 9.89 -13.50 -0.50
C ALA A 189 8.85 -14.58 -0.85
N TYR A 190 7.56 -14.27 -0.67
CA TYR A 190 6.45 -15.16 -1.04
C TYR A 190 6.47 -15.54 -2.52
N GLY A 191 6.99 -14.67 -3.38
CA GLY A 191 7.22 -14.97 -4.79
C GLY A 191 7.99 -16.26 -5.06
N SER A 192 8.84 -16.71 -4.12
CA SER A 192 9.62 -17.95 -4.22
C SER A 192 8.80 -19.23 -3.98
N GLU A 193 7.61 -19.10 -3.38
CA GLU A 193 6.72 -20.21 -3.01
C GLU A 193 5.26 -19.92 -3.39
N ALA A 194 5.06 -19.02 -4.36
CA ALA A 194 3.75 -18.51 -4.70
C ALA A 194 2.81 -19.62 -5.20
N ALA A 195 1.55 -19.56 -4.77
CA ALA A 195 0.51 -20.46 -5.26
C ALA A 195 0.28 -20.23 -6.77
N SER A 196 -0.13 -21.27 -7.50
CA SER A 196 -0.27 -21.23 -8.96
C SER A 196 -1.28 -20.18 -9.48
N GLY A 197 -2.21 -19.74 -8.64
CA GLY A 197 -3.17 -18.68 -8.95
C GLY A 197 -2.62 -17.25 -8.85
N VAL A 198 -1.41 -17.08 -8.31
CA VAL A 198 -0.79 -15.77 -8.10
C VAL A 198 -0.16 -15.30 -9.41
N ARG A 199 -0.62 -14.14 -9.88
CA ARG A 199 -0.21 -13.57 -11.17
C ARG A 199 0.71 -12.37 -11.06
N ALA A 200 0.75 -11.72 -9.91
CA ALA A 200 1.51 -10.51 -9.70
C ALA A 200 1.93 -10.32 -8.25
N LEU A 201 3.14 -9.80 -8.09
CA LEU A 201 3.67 -9.26 -6.84
C LEU A 201 3.79 -7.73 -6.96
N ILE A 202 3.33 -6.98 -5.97
CA ILE A 202 3.47 -5.51 -5.95
C ILE A 202 4.20 -5.08 -4.69
N ASN A 203 5.41 -4.56 -4.87
CA ASN A 203 6.30 -4.14 -3.81
C ASN A 203 6.29 -2.61 -3.68
N PHE A 204 5.63 -2.09 -2.65
CA PHE A 204 5.66 -0.67 -2.30
C PHE A 204 6.76 -0.41 -1.26
N SER A 205 7.85 0.25 -1.66
CA SER A 205 8.96 0.59 -0.76
C SER A 205 9.37 -0.58 0.17
N GLY A 206 9.53 -1.80 -0.36
CA GLY A 206 9.77 -2.98 0.45
C GLY A 206 11.20 -3.12 0.96
N GLY A 207 11.34 -3.65 2.17
CA GLY A 207 12.63 -3.97 2.76
C GLY A 207 12.54 -4.26 4.26
N LEU A 208 13.67 -4.59 4.87
CA LEU A 208 13.80 -4.72 6.32
C LEU A 208 15.12 -4.09 6.76
N ARG A 209 15.01 -3.05 7.57
CA ARG A 209 16.15 -2.32 8.10
C ARG A 209 16.59 -2.96 9.42
N GLN A 210 17.88 -3.27 9.53
CA GLN A 210 18.45 -3.94 10.71
C GLN A 210 19.75 -3.25 11.13
N ASP A 211 19.66 -2.02 11.65
CA ASP A 211 20.85 -1.20 11.96
C ASP A 211 21.83 -1.85 12.95
N SER A 212 21.40 -2.86 13.72
CA SER A 212 22.28 -3.64 14.60
C SER A 212 23.23 -4.59 13.87
N CYS A 213 23.06 -4.80 12.56
CA CYS A 213 23.85 -5.70 11.74
C CYS A 213 24.88 -4.90 10.92
N THR A 214 26.16 -5.29 11.00
CA THR A 214 27.29 -4.55 10.39
C THR A 214 27.11 -4.27 8.89
N ASP A 215 26.53 -5.21 8.14
CA ASP A 215 26.23 -5.06 6.71
C ASP A 215 24.75 -5.30 6.41
N TRP A 216 23.86 -4.62 7.14
CA TRP A 216 22.42 -4.82 6.95
C TRP A 216 21.95 -4.49 5.51
N GLN A 217 22.61 -3.56 4.83
CA GLN A 217 22.31 -3.22 3.43
C GLN A 217 22.70 -4.34 2.47
N GLY A 218 23.88 -4.95 2.66
CA GLY A 218 24.32 -6.13 1.93
C GLY A 218 23.40 -7.32 2.19
N ASN A 219 23.06 -7.58 3.45
CA ASN A 219 22.13 -8.66 3.83
C ASN A 219 20.75 -8.48 3.17
N LEU A 220 20.22 -7.26 3.15
CA LEU A 220 18.97 -6.95 2.48
C LEU A 220 19.07 -7.14 0.96
N THR A 221 20.14 -6.64 0.34
CA THR A 221 20.41 -6.81 -1.10
C THR A 221 20.49 -8.29 -1.48
N GLN A 222 21.22 -9.08 -0.70
CA GLN A 222 21.35 -10.52 -0.90
C GLN A 222 20.00 -11.23 -0.77
N ALA A 223 19.20 -10.91 0.25
CA ALA A 223 17.89 -11.51 0.44
C ALA A 223 16.97 -11.35 -0.78
N PHE A 224 16.93 -10.16 -1.39
CA PHE A 224 16.19 -9.95 -2.63
C PHE A 224 16.73 -10.82 -3.77
N GLY A 225 18.06 -10.91 -3.95
CA GLY A 225 18.67 -11.83 -4.92
C GLY A 225 18.26 -13.28 -4.69
N ASP A 226 18.34 -13.77 -3.46
CA ASP A 226 18.02 -15.15 -3.08
C ASP A 226 16.54 -15.51 -3.37
N TYR A 227 15.61 -14.57 -3.18
CA TYR A 227 14.20 -14.78 -3.51
C TYR A 227 13.96 -14.90 -5.01
N ALA A 228 14.73 -14.15 -5.82
CA ALA A 228 14.58 -14.14 -7.26
C ALA A 228 14.98 -15.46 -7.92
N GLU A 229 15.90 -16.23 -7.31
CA GLU A 229 16.35 -17.53 -7.85
C GLU A 229 15.21 -18.54 -8.03
N LYS A 230 14.14 -18.39 -7.25
CA LYS A 230 13.03 -19.36 -7.19
C LYS A 230 11.71 -18.80 -7.68
N THR A 231 11.61 -17.50 -7.89
CA THR A 231 10.33 -16.89 -8.27
C THR A 231 10.03 -17.07 -9.75
N HIS A 232 8.75 -17.26 -10.05
CA HIS A 232 8.23 -17.29 -11.40
C HIS A 232 7.10 -16.26 -11.62
N VAL A 233 6.78 -15.48 -10.59
CA VAL A 233 5.69 -14.50 -10.63
C VAL A 233 6.29 -13.14 -10.99
N PRO A 234 5.76 -12.44 -11.99
CA PRO A 234 6.23 -11.11 -12.33
C PRO A 234 5.96 -10.13 -11.17
N SER A 235 6.83 -9.13 -11.01
CA SER A 235 6.73 -8.14 -9.94
C SER A 235 6.80 -6.69 -10.43
N LEU A 236 6.05 -5.81 -9.76
CA LEU A 236 6.14 -4.36 -9.91
C LEU A 236 6.67 -3.76 -8.61
N TRP A 237 7.68 -2.92 -8.72
CA TRP A 237 8.35 -2.28 -7.58
C TRP A 237 8.13 -0.78 -7.68
N LEU A 238 7.64 -0.16 -6.60
CA LEU A 238 7.41 1.28 -6.54
C LEU A 238 8.22 1.87 -5.41
N TYR A 239 9.15 2.77 -5.75
CA TYR A 239 10.01 3.48 -4.81
C TYR A 239 10.10 4.96 -5.22
N GLY A 240 10.41 5.84 -4.27
CA GLY A 240 10.55 7.27 -4.52
C GLY A 240 11.83 7.84 -3.93
N ASP A 241 12.24 9.01 -4.44
CA ASP A 241 13.54 9.64 -4.18
C ASP A 241 13.74 10.08 -2.73
N ASN A 242 12.66 10.53 -2.07
CA ASN A 242 12.68 11.03 -0.71
C ASN A 242 12.21 9.99 0.32
N ASP A 243 12.37 8.70 0.04
CA ASP A 243 12.09 7.62 1.00
C ASP A 243 13.07 7.72 2.18
N SER A 244 12.52 7.90 3.38
CA SER A 244 13.33 8.09 4.60
C SER A 244 14.05 6.83 5.08
N ILE A 245 13.67 5.67 4.57
CA ILE A 245 14.17 4.36 5.02
C ILE A 245 15.13 3.76 4.01
N TRP A 246 14.84 3.85 2.72
CA TRP A 246 15.62 3.23 1.64
C TRP A 246 16.26 4.28 0.73
N PRO A 247 17.58 4.56 0.88
CA PRO A 247 18.28 5.44 -0.05
C PRO A 247 18.23 4.89 -1.50
N SER A 248 18.12 5.75 -2.51
CA SER A 248 18.03 5.35 -3.93
C SER A 248 19.16 4.41 -4.38
N ALA A 249 20.38 4.59 -3.84
CA ALA A 249 21.50 3.70 -4.11
C ALA A 249 21.29 2.26 -3.59
N LEU A 250 20.61 2.11 -2.45
CA LEU A 250 20.26 0.79 -1.91
C LEU A 250 19.14 0.15 -2.74
N ILE A 251 18.11 0.93 -3.12
CA ILE A 251 17.02 0.48 -3.98
C ILE A 251 17.57 -0.10 -5.29
N GLY A 252 18.48 0.62 -5.94
CA GLY A 252 19.15 0.16 -7.16
C GLY A 252 19.92 -1.15 -6.98
N LYS A 253 20.60 -1.33 -5.83
CA LYS A 253 21.30 -2.59 -5.51
C LYS A 253 20.32 -3.76 -5.32
N MET A 254 19.26 -3.56 -4.54
CA MET A 254 18.23 -4.59 -4.32
C MET A 254 17.58 -5.01 -5.64
N TYR A 255 17.18 -4.05 -6.48
CA TYR A 255 16.57 -4.35 -7.77
C TYR A 255 17.54 -5.07 -8.72
N THR A 256 18.79 -4.60 -8.80
CA THR A 256 19.84 -5.24 -9.62
C THR A 256 20.07 -6.69 -9.20
N ALA A 257 20.19 -6.94 -7.89
CA ALA A 257 20.34 -8.30 -7.36
C ALA A 257 19.13 -9.18 -7.70
N TYR A 258 17.92 -8.65 -7.56
CA TYR A 258 16.69 -9.38 -7.88
C TYR A 258 16.62 -9.79 -9.38
N VAL A 259 16.85 -8.86 -10.30
CA VAL A 259 16.74 -9.18 -11.73
C VAL A 259 17.94 -9.95 -12.30
N ALA A 260 19.08 -9.98 -11.60
CA ALA A 260 20.27 -10.70 -12.04
C ALA A 260 20.04 -12.21 -12.22
N HIS A 261 19.05 -12.77 -11.53
CA HIS A 261 18.66 -14.19 -11.63
C HIS A 261 17.52 -14.44 -12.64
N GLY A 262 17.18 -13.46 -13.49
CA GLY A 262 16.17 -13.60 -14.54
C GLY A 262 14.72 -13.43 -14.06
N ALA A 263 14.51 -12.96 -12.83
CA ALA A 263 13.18 -12.65 -12.35
C ALA A 263 12.53 -11.51 -13.17
N SER A 264 11.28 -11.70 -13.56
CA SER A 264 10.53 -10.68 -14.30
C SER A 264 10.09 -9.57 -13.34
N ALA A 265 10.76 -8.42 -13.39
CA ALA A 265 10.43 -7.27 -12.56
C ALA A 265 10.41 -5.97 -13.37
N LYS A 266 9.59 -5.01 -12.93
CA LYS A 266 9.63 -3.62 -13.37
C LYS A 266 9.73 -2.72 -12.15
N MET A 267 10.75 -1.86 -12.12
CA MET A 267 10.85 -0.78 -11.14
C MET A 267 10.25 0.51 -11.70
N VAL A 268 9.45 1.17 -10.89
CA VAL A 268 8.91 2.51 -11.12
C VAL A 268 9.45 3.42 -10.03
N ASP A 269 10.29 4.34 -10.46
CA ASP A 269 10.66 5.50 -9.67
C ASP A 269 9.60 6.58 -9.89
N PHE A 270 8.86 6.91 -8.82
CA PHE A 270 7.81 7.93 -8.89
C PHE A 270 8.29 9.31 -8.45
N GLY A 271 9.59 9.49 -8.22
CA GLY A 271 10.19 10.73 -7.74
C GLY A 271 9.86 11.02 -6.28
N ALA A 272 9.79 12.30 -5.92
CA ALA A 272 9.45 12.71 -4.56
C ALA A 272 7.93 12.64 -4.31
N TYR A 273 7.54 12.13 -3.15
CA TYR A 273 6.15 12.19 -2.68
C TYR A 273 6.06 12.90 -1.34
N LYS A 274 5.32 14.01 -1.33
CA LYS A 274 5.11 14.87 -0.17
C LYS A 274 6.42 15.08 0.61
N ASN A 275 6.44 14.84 1.93
CA ASN A 275 7.65 14.89 2.76
C ASN A 275 8.37 13.55 2.90
N ASP A 276 7.76 12.43 2.54
CA ASP A 276 8.37 11.09 2.60
C ASP A 276 7.70 10.16 1.60
N ALA A 277 8.47 9.55 0.71
CA ALA A 277 7.96 8.57 -0.24
C ALA A 277 7.49 7.27 0.42
N HIS A 278 7.99 6.95 1.61
CA HIS A 278 7.71 5.69 2.29
C HIS A 278 6.23 5.51 2.69
N ARG A 279 5.44 6.60 2.74
CA ARG A 279 4.01 6.56 3.10
C ARG A 279 3.05 6.41 1.93
N LEU A 280 3.55 6.37 0.68
CA LEU A 280 2.74 6.53 -0.54
C LEU A 280 1.46 5.69 -0.55
N VAL A 281 1.54 4.38 -0.29
CA VAL A 281 0.40 3.46 -0.43
C VAL A 281 -0.66 3.64 0.67
N GLY A 282 -0.28 4.20 1.81
CA GLY A 282 -1.17 4.48 2.94
C GLY A 282 -1.95 5.79 2.78
N ASP A 283 -1.66 6.58 1.75
CA ASP A 283 -2.29 7.88 1.50
C ASP A 283 -3.31 7.79 0.37
N ARG A 284 -4.46 8.44 0.56
CA ARG A 284 -5.47 8.59 -0.49
C ARG A 284 -4.97 9.36 -1.72
N ASP A 285 -4.10 10.33 -1.54
CA ASP A 285 -3.47 11.06 -2.66
C ASP A 285 -2.48 10.19 -3.43
N GLY A 286 -1.85 9.23 -2.74
CA GLY A 286 -0.88 8.32 -3.34
C GLY A 286 -1.49 7.47 -4.45
N VAL A 287 -2.79 7.17 -4.38
CA VAL A 287 -3.51 6.39 -5.41
C VAL A 287 -3.29 6.97 -6.80
N ARG A 288 -3.33 8.30 -6.97
CA ARG A 288 -3.14 8.94 -8.28
C ARG A 288 -1.71 8.80 -8.83
N VAL A 289 -0.75 8.54 -7.95
CA VAL A 289 0.66 8.36 -8.29
C VAL A 289 0.92 6.90 -8.66
N TRP A 290 0.49 5.95 -7.83
CA TRP A 290 0.82 4.53 -8.05
C TRP A 290 -0.16 3.78 -8.93
N TRP A 291 -1.45 4.15 -8.94
CA TRP A 291 -2.48 3.40 -9.68
C TRP A 291 -2.17 3.25 -11.17
N PRO A 292 -1.73 4.29 -11.92
CA PRO A 292 -1.47 4.14 -13.36
C PRO A 292 -0.43 3.06 -13.69
N ALA A 293 0.63 2.95 -12.89
CA ALA A 293 1.66 1.92 -13.05
C ALA A 293 1.14 0.53 -12.67
N VAL A 294 0.40 0.45 -11.56
CA VAL A 294 -0.24 -0.80 -11.10
C VAL A 294 -1.25 -1.30 -12.13
N GLU A 295 -2.10 -0.44 -12.67
CA GLU A 295 -3.09 -0.78 -13.70
C GLU A 295 -2.44 -1.36 -14.95
N ALA A 296 -1.44 -0.68 -15.50
CA ALA A 296 -0.72 -1.14 -16.68
C ALA A 296 -0.06 -2.51 -16.45
N PHE A 297 0.47 -2.73 -15.25
CA PHE A 297 1.07 -3.99 -14.85
C PHE A 297 0.03 -5.11 -14.68
N LEU A 298 -1.06 -4.84 -13.96
CA LEU A 298 -2.17 -5.78 -13.74
C LEU A 298 -2.80 -6.22 -15.08
N ALA A 299 -3.04 -5.28 -15.98
CA ALA A 299 -3.56 -5.60 -17.31
C ALA A 299 -2.63 -6.55 -18.09
N ARG A 300 -1.30 -6.35 -17.99
CA ARG A 300 -0.29 -7.20 -18.66
C ARG A 300 -0.28 -8.63 -18.14
N VAL A 301 -0.54 -8.83 -16.85
CA VAL A 301 -0.61 -10.17 -16.23
C VAL A 301 -2.01 -10.78 -16.25
N GLY A 302 -2.95 -10.16 -17.00
CA GLY A 302 -4.31 -10.66 -17.18
C GLY A 302 -5.19 -10.51 -15.95
N MET A 303 -4.91 -9.54 -15.09
CA MET A 303 -5.75 -9.18 -13.95
C MET A 303 -6.77 -8.09 -14.38
N PRO A 304 -8.03 -8.13 -13.90
CA PRO A 304 -9.04 -7.16 -14.28
C PRO A 304 -8.73 -5.77 -13.71
N THR A 305 -8.92 -4.71 -14.50
CA THR A 305 -8.62 -3.33 -14.07
C THR A 305 -9.79 -2.36 -14.25
N GLY A 306 -10.86 -2.78 -14.92
CA GLY A 306 -12.03 -1.93 -15.16
C GLY A 306 -12.83 -1.67 -13.89
N VAL A 307 -13.27 -0.43 -13.67
CA VAL A 307 -14.15 -0.07 -12.56
C VAL A 307 -15.50 -0.79 -12.72
N GLN A 308 -15.90 -1.52 -11.69
CA GLN A 308 -17.14 -2.32 -11.61
C GLN A 308 -18.10 -1.82 -10.52
N TYR A 309 -17.59 -1.06 -9.55
CA TYR A 309 -18.34 -0.60 -8.39
C TYR A 309 -18.08 0.87 -8.12
N ARG A 310 -19.12 1.58 -7.71
CA ARG A 310 -19.01 2.89 -7.09
C ARG A 310 -18.82 2.70 -5.58
N VAL A 311 -17.66 3.05 -5.04
CA VAL A 311 -17.47 3.10 -3.60
C VAL A 311 -17.89 4.48 -3.09
N ASN A 312 -18.71 4.50 -2.03
CA ASN A 312 -19.02 5.73 -1.33
C ASN A 312 -17.79 6.26 -0.62
N ASP A 313 -17.39 7.49 -0.93
CA ASP A 313 -16.27 8.14 -0.26
C ASP A 313 -16.76 9.13 0.79
N PRO A 314 -16.06 9.28 1.93
CA PRO A 314 -16.28 10.40 2.83
C PRO A 314 -16.06 11.69 2.06
N ALA A 315 -17.15 12.41 1.78
CA ALA A 315 -17.11 13.71 1.12
C ALA A 315 -16.75 14.78 2.15
N PRO A 316 -15.83 15.69 1.84
CA PRO A 316 -15.56 16.82 2.71
C PRO A 316 -16.84 17.69 2.84
N PRO A 317 -17.08 18.31 4.00
CA PRO A 317 -18.15 19.28 4.14
C PRO A 317 -18.01 20.40 3.10
N LYS A 318 -19.13 20.98 2.68
CA LYS A 318 -19.12 22.09 1.71
C LYS A 318 -18.45 23.33 2.32
N PRO A 319 -17.69 24.11 1.54
CA PRO A 319 -17.17 25.40 1.97
C PRO A 319 -18.32 26.29 2.47
N THR A 320 -18.12 26.97 3.60
CA THR A 320 -19.15 27.83 4.20
C THR A 320 -19.00 29.30 3.84
N GLY A 321 -17.82 29.70 3.36
CA GLY A 321 -17.50 31.10 3.12
C GLY A 321 -17.32 31.91 4.41
N PHE A 322 -17.17 31.25 5.57
CA PHE A 322 -17.02 31.89 6.87
C PHE A 322 -15.80 32.83 6.93
N ALA A 323 -14.67 32.41 6.37
CA ALA A 323 -13.45 33.21 6.25
C ALA A 323 -12.59 32.70 5.08
N SER A 324 -11.60 33.49 4.67
CA SER A 324 -10.53 32.99 3.81
C SER A 324 -9.68 31.97 4.57
N ILE A 325 -9.15 30.95 3.88
CA ILE A 325 -8.37 29.89 4.51
C ILE A 325 -7.08 30.42 5.19
N ASP A 326 -6.50 31.49 4.65
CA ASP A 326 -5.29 32.16 5.17
C ASP A 326 -5.58 33.15 6.32
N ALA A 327 -6.86 33.37 6.67
CA ALA A 327 -7.24 34.25 7.78
C ALA A 327 -7.03 33.55 9.13
N VAL A 328 -5.77 33.46 9.59
CA VAL A 328 -5.37 32.85 10.87
C VAL A 328 -6.11 33.47 12.06
N ASP A 329 -6.40 34.78 11.99
CA ASP A 329 -7.09 35.49 13.06
C ASP A 329 -8.59 35.15 13.16
N ALA A 330 -9.16 34.59 12.09
CA ALA A 330 -10.58 34.20 12.01
C ALA A 330 -10.87 32.81 12.58
N VAL A 331 -9.85 32.00 12.87
CA VAL A 331 -10.07 30.69 13.51
C VAL A 331 -10.56 30.90 14.94
N PRO A 332 -11.75 30.39 15.31
CA PRO A 332 -12.34 30.67 16.60
C PRO A 332 -11.61 29.94 17.72
N PHE A 333 -11.69 30.49 18.94
CA PHE A 333 -11.20 29.90 20.20
C PHE A 333 -9.69 29.66 20.33
N LEU A 334 -8.91 29.85 19.26
CA LEU A 334 -7.46 29.64 19.30
C LEU A 334 -6.72 30.75 20.05
N ASP A 335 -5.82 30.33 20.94
CA ASP A 335 -4.74 31.15 21.48
C ASP A 335 -3.58 31.27 20.47
N GLU A 336 -2.47 31.91 20.86
CA GLU A 336 -1.32 32.09 19.96
C GLU A 336 -0.66 30.75 19.59
N ALA A 337 -0.67 29.75 20.48
CA ALA A 337 -0.16 28.42 20.17
C ALA A 337 -1.04 27.74 19.10
N GLY A 338 -2.37 27.84 19.21
CA GLY A 338 -3.31 27.40 18.20
C GLY A 338 -3.16 28.11 16.87
N ARG A 339 -2.99 29.43 16.88
CA ARG A 339 -2.73 30.20 15.65
C ARG A 339 -1.45 29.76 14.96
N ASN A 340 -0.38 29.48 15.72
CA ASN A 340 0.84 28.87 15.18
C ASN A 340 0.61 27.46 14.63
N GLY A 341 -0.20 26.65 15.32
CA GLY A 341 -0.65 25.35 14.83
C GLY A 341 -1.40 25.44 13.50
N TYR A 342 -2.29 26.42 13.37
CA TYR A 342 -3.03 26.68 12.13
C TYR A 342 -2.11 27.16 10.99
N ARG A 343 -1.16 28.06 11.28
CA ARG A 343 -0.12 28.45 10.30
C ARG A 343 0.64 27.23 9.79
N ASN A 344 1.00 26.31 10.67
CA ASN A 344 1.64 25.06 10.26
C ASN A 344 0.71 24.20 9.39
N PHE A 345 -0.57 24.06 9.76
CA PHE A 345 -1.58 23.37 8.96
C PHE A 345 -1.67 23.90 7.52
N LEU A 346 -1.60 25.22 7.31
CA LEU A 346 -1.64 25.83 5.99
C LEU A 346 -0.48 25.41 5.06
N HIS A 347 0.64 24.95 5.64
CA HIS A 347 1.80 24.46 4.89
C HIS A 347 1.79 22.95 4.63
N GLN A 348 0.81 22.21 5.15
CA GLN A 348 0.72 20.77 4.94
C GLN A 348 0.21 20.44 3.54
N TYR A 349 0.49 19.23 3.05
CA TYR A 349 0.04 18.80 1.72
C TYR A 349 -1.50 18.64 1.64
N PRO A 350 -2.07 18.57 0.43
CA PRO A 350 -3.47 18.18 0.24
C PRO A 350 -3.84 16.86 0.95
N SER A 351 -5.14 16.65 1.14
CA SER A 351 -5.72 15.70 2.09
C SER A 351 -5.31 16.04 3.53
N ARG A 352 -5.77 17.21 3.97
CA ARG A 352 -5.54 17.73 5.33
C ARG A 352 -6.82 18.26 5.95
N ALA A 353 -6.90 18.23 7.27
CA ALA A 353 -8.00 18.81 8.03
C ALA A 353 -7.54 19.46 9.33
N PHE A 354 -8.23 20.51 9.73
CA PHE A 354 -8.04 21.21 11.00
C PHE A 354 -9.34 21.19 11.80
N ALA A 355 -9.25 20.78 13.07
CA ALA A 355 -10.38 20.75 14.00
C ALA A 355 -10.10 21.63 15.21
N VAL A 356 -11.16 22.24 15.73
CA VAL A 356 -11.14 23.12 16.91
C VAL A 356 -12.40 22.90 17.74
N SER A 357 -12.30 23.14 19.05
CA SER A 357 -13.44 23.15 19.97
C SER A 357 -13.59 24.50 20.68
N ASP A 358 -14.73 24.68 21.32
CA ASP A 358 -15.09 25.90 22.06
C ASP A 358 -14.16 26.12 23.28
N SER A 359 -13.56 25.05 23.82
CA SER A 359 -12.53 25.11 24.88
C SER A 359 -11.17 25.63 24.42
N GLY A 360 -10.99 25.91 23.12
CA GLY A 360 -9.72 26.32 22.52
C GLY A 360 -8.78 25.17 22.19
N SER A 361 -9.19 23.91 22.41
CA SER A 361 -8.42 22.74 21.99
C SER A 361 -8.48 22.59 20.47
N TRP A 362 -7.39 22.12 19.88
CA TRP A 362 -7.27 22.01 18.43
C TRP A 362 -6.37 20.85 18.04
N SER A 363 -6.56 20.37 16.82
CA SER A 363 -5.58 19.49 16.18
C SER A 363 -5.70 19.57 14.67
N TRP A 364 -4.70 19.05 13.97
CA TRP A 364 -4.77 18.84 12.53
C TRP A 364 -4.20 17.48 12.16
N ALA A 365 -4.56 17.02 10.97
CA ALA A 365 -4.03 15.81 10.36
C ALA A 365 -3.82 16.02 8.87
N GLU A 366 -2.87 15.28 8.29
CA GLU A 366 -2.53 15.31 6.87
C GLU A 366 -2.21 13.89 6.39
N GLY A 367 -2.65 13.56 5.17
CA GLY A 367 -2.45 12.23 4.58
C GLY A 367 -3.44 11.18 5.11
N GLY A 368 -3.07 9.92 4.95
CA GLY A 368 -3.91 8.78 5.29
C GLY A 368 -5.17 8.67 4.43
N ASP A 369 -6.17 7.97 4.95
CA ASP A 369 -7.47 7.78 4.30
C ASP A 369 -8.47 8.92 4.60
N ASN A 370 -8.57 9.29 5.88
CA ASN A 370 -9.56 10.23 6.39
C ASN A 370 -8.95 11.20 7.42
N PRO A 371 -8.19 12.23 6.96
CA PRO A 371 -7.59 13.22 7.85
C PRO A 371 -8.62 14.00 8.66
N MET A 372 -9.86 14.13 8.18
CA MET A 372 -10.94 14.80 8.91
C MET A 372 -11.27 14.09 10.22
N SER A 373 -11.45 12.76 10.17
CA SER A 373 -11.74 11.98 11.38
C SER A 373 -10.56 12.00 12.35
N VAL A 374 -9.33 11.93 11.84
CA VAL A 374 -8.11 11.97 12.66
C VAL A 374 -7.98 13.31 13.37
N ALA A 375 -8.17 14.44 12.67
CA ALA A 375 -8.10 15.77 13.25
C ALA A 375 -9.17 15.97 14.35
N VAL A 376 -10.40 15.50 14.13
CA VAL A 376 -11.46 15.59 15.15
C VAL A 376 -11.12 14.71 16.36
N ALA A 377 -10.74 13.45 16.14
CA ALA A 377 -10.43 12.53 17.23
C ALA A 377 -9.24 12.99 18.08
N ASN A 378 -8.19 13.51 17.47
CA ASN A 378 -7.02 14.02 18.18
C ASN A 378 -7.32 15.31 18.95
N CYS A 379 -8.14 16.19 18.40
CA CYS A 379 -8.64 17.36 19.13
C CYS A 379 -9.45 16.92 20.36
N GLN A 380 -10.34 15.93 20.20
CA GLN A 380 -11.24 15.48 21.26
C GLN A 380 -10.51 14.85 22.45
N LYS A 381 -9.33 14.24 22.24
CA LYS A 381 -8.48 13.71 23.34
C LYS A 381 -8.07 14.77 24.36
N HIS A 382 -8.14 16.05 24.00
CA HIS A 382 -7.68 17.18 24.81
C HIS A 382 -8.76 18.23 25.03
N SER A 383 -10.03 17.91 24.75
CA SER A 383 -11.14 18.84 24.90
C SER A 383 -12.30 18.19 25.64
N GLU A 384 -12.86 18.94 26.59
CA GLU A 384 -14.15 18.62 27.21
C GLU A 384 -15.33 19.02 26.30
N ASP A 385 -15.09 19.93 25.35
CA ASP A 385 -16.07 20.38 24.37
C ASP A 385 -15.97 19.56 23.07
N ALA A 386 -17.06 19.55 22.30
CA ALA A 386 -17.11 18.84 21.03
C ALA A 386 -16.20 19.50 19.98
N CYS A 387 -15.21 18.78 19.49
CA CYS A 387 -14.36 19.22 18.40
C CYS A 387 -15.08 19.18 17.05
N ARG A 388 -14.94 20.24 16.25
CA ARG A 388 -15.55 20.38 14.92
C ARG A 388 -14.52 20.79 13.90
N LEU A 389 -14.74 20.39 12.64
CA LEU A 389 -13.88 20.79 11.53
C LEU A 389 -14.00 22.29 11.29
N TYR A 390 -12.86 22.98 11.26
CA TYR A 390 -12.77 24.37 10.81
C TYR A 390 -12.37 24.44 9.34
N ALA A 391 -11.37 23.67 8.93
CA ALA A 391 -10.84 23.67 7.58
C ALA A 391 -10.60 22.24 7.06
N VAL A 392 -10.87 22.04 5.77
CA VAL A 392 -10.55 20.80 5.05
C VAL A 392 -9.93 21.18 3.71
N ASN A 393 -8.70 20.73 3.47
CA ASN A 393 -7.87 21.13 2.35
C ASN A 393 -7.74 22.66 2.24
N GLU A 394 -8.26 23.25 1.17
CA GLU A 394 -8.20 24.69 0.87
C GLU A 394 -9.49 25.43 1.28
N ALA A 395 -10.43 24.77 1.97
CA ALA A 395 -11.74 25.33 2.26
C ALA A 395 -12.00 25.45 3.77
N VAL A 396 -12.51 26.60 4.19
CA VAL A 396 -13.13 26.76 5.51
C VAL A 396 -14.53 26.14 5.48
N VAL A 397 -14.78 25.22 6.40
CA VAL A 397 -16.03 24.45 6.54
C VAL A 397 -16.79 24.78 7.83
N TRP A 398 -16.30 25.76 8.59
CA TRP A 398 -16.89 26.21 9.84
C TRP A 398 -18.23 26.92 9.63
N LYS A 399 -19.28 26.52 10.35
CA LYS A 399 -20.63 27.09 10.21
C LYS A 399 -20.96 28.21 11.20
N GLY A 400 -20.10 28.51 12.16
CA GLY A 400 -20.42 29.45 13.25
C GLY A 400 -21.55 28.95 14.16
N SER A 401 -21.71 29.57 15.32
CA SER A 401 -22.79 29.23 16.28
C SER A 401 -24.16 29.80 15.88
N ALA A 402 -24.34 30.21 14.62
CA ALA A 402 -25.56 30.89 14.16
C ALA A 402 -26.79 29.96 13.99
N ASP A 403 -26.69 28.68 14.35
CA ASP A 403 -27.82 27.74 14.46
C ASP A 403 -28.16 27.33 15.91
N THR A 404 -27.55 27.97 16.92
CA THR A 404 -27.95 27.78 18.33
C THR A 404 -29.15 28.67 18.65
N LEU A 405 -30.35 28.19 18.35
CA LEU A 405 -31.54 28.62 19.09
C LEU A 405 -31.45 28.10 20.53
N THR A 406 -31.08 29.02 21.42
CA THR A 406 -31.45 29.13 22.85
C THR A 406 -31.45 27.86 23.71
N ALA A 407 -30.50 27.76 24.64
CA ALA A 407 -30.79 27.50 26.05
C ALA A 407 -29.64 28.03 26.93
N GLU A 408 -30.02 28.74 27.98
CA GLU A 408 -29.20 29.45 28.97
C GLU A 408 -28.32 28.51 29.82
N GLY A 409 -27.24 29.05 30.42
CA GLY A 409 -26.75 28.54 31.70
C GLY A 409 -25.23 28.57 31.94
N ALA A 410 -24.76 29.74 32.39
CA ALA A 410 -23.64 30.03 33.30
C ALA A 410 -22.63 28.93 33.73
N GLY A 411 -21.34 29.29 33.75
CA GLY A 411 -20.37 28.75 34.72
C GLY A 411 -18.89 28.85 34.32
N ASP A 412 -18.21 29.88 34.83
CA ASP A 412 -16.75 30.06 34.81
C ASP A 412 -15.99 28.89 35.46
N SER A 413 -14.86 28.47 34.88
CA SER A 413 -13.57 28.39 35.60
C SER A 413 -12.41 27.98 34.68
N ALA A 414 -11.29 28.69 34.85
CA ALA A 414 -10.04 28.50 34.13
C ALA A 414 -9.30 27.23 34.56
N ALA A 415 -8.71 26.51 33.60
CA ALA A 415 -7.66 25.53 33.82
C ALA A 415 -6.62 25.63 32.70
N GLU A 416 -5.35 25.81 33.08
CA GLU A 416 -4.19 25.80 32.17
C GLU A 416 -4.07 24.44 31.46
N GLY A 417 -4.23 24.44 30.14
CA GLY A 417 -4.11 23.26 29.29
C GLY A 417 -2.66 22.98 28.89
N LYS A 418 -2.13 21.84 29.33
CA LYS A 418 -1.01 21.17 28.65
C LYS A 418 -1.53 20.37 27.45
N GLY A 419 -0.87 20.54 26.30
CA GLY A 419 -0.71 19.46 25.32
C GLY A 419 -1.28 19.76 23.94
N ALA A 420 -0.40 20.19 23.03
CA ALA A 420 -0.61 20.11 21.58
C ALA A 420 0.16 18.89 21.05
N LEU A 421 -0.44 18.10 20.17
CA LEU A 421 0.25 17.10 19.38
C LEU A 421 -0.23 17.17 17.92
N ALA A 422 0.71 17.46 17.03
CA ALA A 422 0.55 17.16 15.60
C ALA A 422 0.68 15.65 15.43
N ALA A 423 -0.27 15.01 14.73
CA ALA A 423 -0.09 13.65 14.24
C ALA A 423 0.39 13.72 12.79
N ARG A 424 1.49 13.02 12.51
CA ARG A 424 2.03 12.80 11.16
C ARG A 424 1.76 11.39 10.73
#